data_AF-A0A834M9N8-F1
#
_entry.id   AF-A0A834M9N8-F1
#
_cell.length_a   1.000
_cell.length_b   1.000
_cell.length_c   1.000
_cell.angle_alpha   90.00
_cell.angle_beta   90.00
_cell.angle_gamma   90.00
#
_symmetry.space_group_name_H-M   'P 1'
#
loop_
_entity.id
_entity.type
_entity.pdbx_description
1 polymer ?
#
loop_
_entity_poly.entity_id
_entity_poly.type
_entity_poly.pdbx_seq_one_letter_code
_entity_poly.pdbx_strand_id
1 'polypeptide(L)'
;MGLPTPDDNLKGYINGQLLTRYSGLKHKQYFLIHGTFDDNVHYQQSMMWSKVLERNDILFRQLSYPDEDHSLGLVRPHLYHSLENFLDECFETK
;
A
#
# COMPACT_ATOMS: atom_id res chain seq x y z
N MET A 1 -12.60 -9.27 -14.09
CA MET A 1 -11.33 -9.21 -14.86
C MET A 1 -11.15 -10.45 -15.75
N GLY A 2 -12.15 -11.29 -16.01
CA GLY A 2 -11.91 -12.62 -16.62
C GLY A 2 -11.20 -13.56 -15.65
N LEU A 3 -10.77 -14.73 -16.13
CA LEU A 3 -9.99 -15.70 -15.38
C LEU A 3 -8.48 -15.44 -15.53
N PRO A 4 -7.67 -15.66 -14.49
CA PRO A 4 -6.22 -15.53 -14.56
C PRO A 4 -5.56 -16.76 -15.21
N THR A 5 -6.07 -17.20 -16.36
CA THR A 5 -5.54 -18.34 -17.12
C THR A 5 -4.84 -17.85 -18.40
N PRO A 6 -3.86 -18.61 -18.92
CA PRO A 6 -3.16 -18.25 -20.16
C PRO A 6 -4.09 -17.99 -21.35
N ASP A 7 -5.20 -18.73 -21.41
CA ASP A 7 -6.20 -18.68 -22.48
C ASP A 7 -7.22 -17.53 -22.33
N ASP A 8 -7.20 -16.81 -21.20
CA ASP A 8 -8.07 -15.67 -20.93
C ASP A 8 -7.23 -14.44 -20.55
N ASN A 9 -7.31 -13.94 -19.31
CA ASN A 9 -6.76 -12.63 -18.95
C ASN A 9 -5.51 -12.71 -18.05
N LEU A 10 -4.73 -13.79 -18.08
CA LEU A 10 -3.49 -13.88 -17.29
C LEU A 10 -2.57 -12.68 -17.50
N LYS A 11 -2.43 -12.19 -18.75
CA LYS A 11 -1.62 -10.99 -19.04
C LYS A 11 -2.13 -9.75 -18.33
N GLY A 12 -3.44 -9.56 -18.21
CA GLY A 12 -4.03 -8.43 -17.49
C GLY A 12 -3.72 -8.50 -16.00
N TYR A 13 -3.86 -9.67 -15.39
CA TYR A 13 -3.49 -9.89 -13.98
C TYR A 13 -2.00 -9.63 -13.74
N ILE A 14 -1.12 -10.15 -14.59
CA ILE A 14 0.34 -9.94 -14.48
C ILE A 14 0.69 -8.46 -14.68
N ASN A 15 0.12 -7.80 -15.69
CA ASN A 15 0.46 -6.40 -15.97
C ASN A 15 -0.09 -5.42 -14.93
N GLY A 16 -1.20 -5.78 -14.28
CA GLY A 16 -1.84 -5.01 -13.21
C GLY A 16 -1.18 -5.16 -11.84
N GLN A 17 -0.27 -6.11 -11.66
CA GLN A 17 0.37 -6.32 -10.35
C GLN A 17 1.37 -5.19 -10.02
N LEU A 18 1.31 -4.68 -8.80
CA LEU A 18 2.24 -3.65 -8.32
C LEU A 18 3.62 -4.22 -8.00
N LEU A 19 3.70 -5.51 -7.63
CA LEU A 19 4.91 -6.17 -7.12
C LEU A 19 6.11 -6.10 -8.08
N THR A 20 5.90 -5.89 -9.38
CA THR A 20 6.96 -5.76 -10.39
C THR A 20 7.27 -4.30 -10.76
N ARG A 21 6.57 -3.32 -10.19
CA ARG A 21 6.63 -1.89 -10.56
C ARG A 21 7.20 -0.99 -9.46
N TYR A 22 8.00 -1.54 -8.56
CA TYR A 22 8.60 -0.82 -7.42
C TYR A 22 9.57 0.29 -7.79
N SER A 23 10.21 0.23 -8.97
CA SER A 23 11.26 1.17 -9.36
C SER A 23 10.80 2.64 -9.36
N GLY A 24 9.51 2.90 -9.60
CA GLY A 24 8.92 4.23 -9.60
C GLY A 24 8.94 4.93 -8.22
N LEU A 25 9.17 4.19 -7.12
CA LEU A 25 9.16 4.74 -5.76
C LEU A 25 10.54 5.06 -5.19
N LYS A 26 11.65 4.70 -5.85
CA LYS A 26 13.02 4.84 -5.29
C LYS A 26 13.39 6.24 -4.79
N HIS A 27 12.77 7.28 -5.33
CA HIS A 27 13.03 8.68 -4.97
C HIS A 27 11.74 9.43 -4.65
N LYS A 28 10.75 8.73 -4.13
CA LYS A 28 9.44 9.28 -3.78
C LYS A 28 9.17 9.00 -2.32
N GLN A 29 8.52 9.95 -1.67
CA GLN A 29 7.92 9.70 -0.37
C GLN A 29 6.67 8.85 -0.60
N TYR A 30 6.60 7.71 0.08
CA TYR A 30 5.49 6.77 -0.05
C TYR A 30 5.01 6.37 1.33
N PHE A 31 3.68 6.43 1.53
CA PHE A 31 3.02 6.07 2.76
C PHE A 31 1.99 4.97 2.51
N LEU A 32 2.23 3.80 3.10
CA LEU A 32 1.36 2.62 3.03
C LEU A 32 0.54 2.50 4.32
N ILE A 33 -0.79 2.51 4.21
CA ILE A 33 -1.70 2.42 5.37
C ILE A 33 -2.66 1.26 5.15
N HIS A 34 -2.89 0.43 6.18
CA HIS A 34 -3.83 -0.68 6.09
C HIS A 34 -4.27 -1.17 7.49
N GLY A 35 -5.54 -1.54 7.66
CA GLY A 35 -6.05 -2.29 8.81
C GLY A 35 -5.60 -3.76 8.78
N THR A 36 -5.27 -4.34 9.93
CA THR A 36 -4.80 -5.73 10.00
C THR A 36 -5.94 -6.74 9.97
N PHE A 37 -7.19 -6.31 10.20
CA PHE A 37 -8.39 -7.14 10.20
C PHE A 37 -9.27 -6.89 8.97
N ASP A 38 -8.69 -6.38 7.89
CA ASP A 38 -9.38 -6.19 6.61
C ASP A 38 -9.76 -7.55 5.98
N ASP A 39 -11.06 -7.80 5.90
CA ASP A 39 -11.69 -9.01 5.36
C ASP A 39 -12.02 -8.91 3.86
N ASN A 40 -11.91 -7.72 3.26
CA ASN A 40 -12.24 -7.46 1.86
C ASN A 40 -10.97 -7.34 0.99
N VAL A 41 -10.01 -6.51 1.43
CA VAL A 41 -8.70 -6.36 0.80
C VAL A 41 -7.66 -6.81 1.82
N HIS A 42 -7.41 -8.12 1.93
CA HIS A 42 -6.57 -8.63 3.01
C HIS A 42 -5.22 -7.90 3.17
N TYR A 43 -4.84 -7.70 4.43
CA TYR A 43 -3.57 -7.09 4.85
C TYR A 43 -2.33 -7.75 4.20
N GLN A 44 -2.45 -9.01 3.75
CA GLN A 44 -1.45 -9.69 2.91
C GLN A 44 -0.99 -8.83 1.73
N GLN A 45 -1.88 -8.06 1.09
CA GLN A 45 -1.52 -7.21 -0.05
C GLN A 45 -0.46 -6.17 0.35
N SER A 46 -0.66 -5.49 1.47
CA SER A 46 0.32 -4.53 2.01
C SER A 46 1.63 -5.24 2.38
N MET A 47 1.56 -6.39 3.06
CA MET A 47 2.78 -7.10 3.48
C MET A 47 3.60 -7.65 2.31
N MET A 48 2.94 -8.12 1.24
CA MET A 48 3.64 -8.51 0.01
C MET A 48 4.33 -7.32 -0.63
N TRP A 49 3.71 -6.13 -0.58
CA TRP A 49 4.31 -4.91 -1.11
C TRP A 49 5.48 -4.41 -0.27
N SER A 50 5.34 -4.34 1.05
CA SER A 50 6.40 -3.99 1.99
C SER A 50 7.64 -4.86 1.77
N LYS A 51 7.45 -6.18 1.67
CA LYS A 51 8.54 -7.14 1.36
C LYS A 51 9.25 -6.82 0.04
N VAL A 52 8.54 -6.38 -0.99
CA VAL A 52 9.14 -5.98 -2.27
C VAL A 52 9.96 -4.70 -2.11
N LEU A 53 9.43 -3.68 -1.42
CA LEU A 53 10.13 -2.43 -1.19
C LEU A 53 11.40 -2.64 -0.36
N GLU A 54 11.30 -3.38 0.75
CA GLU A 54 12.40 -3.75 1.64
C GLU A 54 13.52 -4.48 0.87
N ARG A 55 13.17 -5.50 0.07
CA ARG A 55 14.15 -6.27 -0.72
C ARG A 55 14.85 -5.45 -1.80
N ASN A 56 14.27 -4.33 -2.21
CA ASN A 56 14.82 -3.44 -3.22
C ASN A 56 15.40 -2.15 -2.63
N ASP A 57 15.58 -2.10 -1.30
CA ASP A 57 16.15 -0.96 -0.57
C ASP A 57 15.41 0.36 -0.85
N ILE A 58 14.08 0.30 -0.83
CA ILE A 58 13.22 1.48 -1.00
C ILE A 58 12.62 1.83 0.35
N LEU A 59 13.00 2.98 0.89
CA LEU A 59 12.42 3.52 2.11
C LEU A 59 10.97 3.95 1.88
N PHE A 60 10.12 3.64 2.84
CA PHE A 60 8.72 4.03 2.85
C PHE A 60 8.22 4.13 4.30
N ARG A 61 7.13 4.87 4.49
CA ARG A 61 6.41 4.92 5.76
C ARG A 61 5.30 3.88 5.71
N GLN A 62 5.11 3.13 6.78
CA GLN A 62 3.98 2.21 6.92
C GLN A 62 3.25 2.46 8.23
N LEU A 63 1.92 2.47 8.17
CA LEU A 63 1.05 2.51 9.34
C LEU A 63 0.06 1.37 9.26
N SER A 64 0.07 0.52 10.28
CA SER A 64 -0.87 -0.59 10.40
C SER A 64 -1.83 -0.29 11.54
N TYR A 65 -3.13 -0.46 11.29
CA TYR A 65 -4.14 -0.30 12.31
C TYR A 65 -4.58 -1.67 12.82
N PRO A 66 -4.24 -2.03 14.07
CA PRO A 66 -4.68 -3.29 14.66
C PRO A 66 -6.20 -3.36 14.71
N ASP A 67 -6.75 -4.55 14.44
CA ASP A 67 -8.17 -4.89 14.57
C ASP A 67 -9.16 -4.05 13.72
N GLU A 68 -8.65 -3.14 12.88
CA GLU A 68 -9.47 -2.39 11.93
C GLU A 68 -9.69 -3.17 10.65
N ASP A 69 -10.94 -3.13 10.18
CA ASP A 69 -11.37 -3.64 8.89
C ASP A 69 -11.08 -2.63 7.75
N HIS A 70 -11.65 -2.89 6.56
CA HIS A 70 -11.48 -2.03 5.39
C HIS A 70 -11.90 -0.56 5.58
N SER A 71 -12.78 -0.28 6.56
CA SER A 71 -13.35 1.05 6.77
C SER A 71 -12.45 1.98 7.58
N LEU A 72 -11.50 1.41 8.34
CA LEU A 72 -10.67 2.12 9.32
C LEU A 72 -11.51 3.02 10.25
N GLY A 73 -12.69 2.54 10.63
CA GLY A 73 -13.75 3.32 11.25
C GLY A 73 -13.40 3.94 12.60
N LEU A 74 -12.78 3.17 13.50
CA LEU A 74 -12.53 3.65 14.88
C LEU A 74 -11.27 4.50 15.00
N VAL A 75 -10.44 4.51 13.95
CA VAL A 75 -9.13 5.19 13.93
C VAL A 75 -9.09 6.41 13.02
N ARG A 76 -10.23 6.84 12.45
CA ARG A 76 -10.30 7.96 11.50
C ARG A 76 -9.57 9.23 11.96
N PRO A 77 -9.71 9.72 13.21
CA PRO A 77 -8.97 10.90 13.64
C PRO A 77 -7.45 10.70 13.52
N HIS A 78 -6.93 9.55 13.97
CA HIS A 78 -5.50 9.23 13.85
C HIS A 78 -5.09 9.10 12.38
N LEU A 79 -5.93 8.51 11.52
CA LEU A 79 -5.67 8.37 10.10
C LEU A 79 -5.48 9.74 9.43
N TYR A 80 -6.41 10.66 9.66
CA TYR A 80 -6.34 11.99 9.06
C TYR A 80 -5.15 12.80 9.58
N HIS A 81 -4.84 12.77 10.89
CA HIS A 81 -3.64 13.43 11.41
C HIS A 81 -2.34 12.81 10.85
N SER A 82 -2.30 11.49 10.66
CA SER A 82 -1.13 10.81 10.07
C SER A 82 -0.93 11.18 8.61
N LEU A 83 -2.03 11.32 7.86
CA LEU A 83 -2.02 11.78 6.47
C LEU A 83 -1.57 13.25 6.38
N GLU A 84 -2.13 14.12 7.22
CA GLU A 84 -1.75 15.54 7.31
C GLU A 84 -0.26 15.67 7.59
N ASN A 85 0.24 15.03 8.65
CA ASN A 85 1.67 15.05 8.98
C ASN A 85 2.56 14.54 7.84
N PHE A 86 2.17 13.46 7.14
CA PHE A 86 2.92 12.96 6.00
C PHE A 86 2.92 13.94 4.82
N LEU A 87 1.78 14.60 4.55
CA LEU A 87 1.67 15.56 3.46
C LEU A 87 2.41 16.87 3.78
N ASP A 88 2.38 17.33 5.02
CA ASP A 88 3.17 18.47 5.48
C ASP A 88 4.67 18.20 5.26
N GLU A 89 5.19 17.05 5.70
CA GLU A 89 6.58 16.65 5.41
C GLU A 89 6.87 16.54 3.90
N CYS A 90 5.86 16.22 3.08
CA CYS A 90 6.02 16.15 1.63
C CYS A 90 6.11 17.51 0.95
N PHE A 91 5.42 18.51 1.49
CA PHE A 91 5.25 19.82 0.88
C PHE A 91 5.87 20.98 1.65
N GLU A 92 6.48 20.73 2.80
CA GLU A 92 7.35 21.69 3.47
C GLU A 92 8.49 22.08 2.52
N THR A 93 8.31 23.24 1.89
CA THR A 93 9.37 23.95 1.18
C THR A 93 10.37 24.44 2.22
N LYS A 94 11.57 23.86 2.21
CA LYS A 94 12.75 24.59 2.69
C LYS A 94 13.01 25.80 1.81
#